data_AF-A0A3S5ESB0-F1
#
_entry.id   AF-A0A3S5ESB0-F1
#
_cell.length_a   1.000
_cell.length_b   1.000
_cell.length_c   1.000
_cell.angle_alpha   90.00
_cell.angle_beta   90.00
_cell.angle_gamma   90.00
#
_symmetry.space_group_name_H-M   'P 1'
#
loop_
_entity.id
_entity.type
_entity.pdbx_description
1 polymer ?
#
loop_
_entity_poly.entity_id
_entity_poly.type
_entity_poly.pdbx_seq_one_letter_code
_entity_poly.pdbx_strand_id
1 'polypeptide(L)'
;MQKQDYKDLGFSIRKCGKDEIEIRLSTFDGYIRGFVRTILVGMLCVGMYFDTSHGIVPFSREINTIQEDFMWAFSPDERLLSEYKEHVMTTTGPEFSKMFPNYKTLSYYEFKKEHIDKRILERIRAYFHFIWIPFVIFLIFFPRMNGIRVNRKKRLIYWQSIGKTFEIAYVPEKGNPLAGLVYDKFGLYAFGGGKRFSLRFDILTQGEKEPAHHYAGVYPIPNEQHNDHILLAVQAYLTEENPEFLQYIGKRFKVFGSYPAITFCNFAAFCLAVFPTKKPKSPWIMPSKNGCKKPKIKNKAGLIPCTAIKSGLINNLKIKNWTIKLKNRNDFNRTFKVRSFFSEFYFSTLNTSRN
;
A
#
# COMPACT_ATOMS: atom_id res chain seq x y z
N MET A 1 -19.20 -19.88 -16.70
CA MET A 1 -18.46 -19.90 -15.42
C MET A 1 -19.05 -20.99 -14.56
N GLN A 2 -18.23 -21.72 -13.83
CA GLN A 2 -18.67 -22.73 -12.87
C GLN A 2 -18.96 -22.08 -11.52
N LYS A 3 -19.69 -22.79 -10.64
CA LYS A 3 -20.02 -22.32 -9.28
C LYS A 3 -18.80 -21.88 -8.47
N GLN A 4 -17.66 -22.54 -8.65
CA GLN A 4 -16.43 -22.20 -7.95
C GLN A 4 -15.87 -20.86 -8.43
N ASP A 5 -15.88 -20.60 -9.73
CA ASP A 5 -15.45 -19.33 -10.32
C ASP A 5 -16.23 -18.13 -9.73
N TYR A 6 -17.54 -18.30 -9.54
CA TYR A 6 -18.38 -17.27 -8.91
C TYR A 6 -18.01 -17.00 -7.45
N LYS A 7 -17.62 -18.03 -6.69
CA LYS A 7 -17.12 -17.85 -5.31
C LYS A 7 -15.79 -17.13 -5.28
N ASP A 8 -14.94 -17.36 -6.27
CA ASP A 8 -13.61 -16.77 -6.35
C ASP A 8 -13.65 -15.32 -6.86
N LEU A 9 -14.67 -14.96 -7.64
CA LEU A 9 -14.99 -13.55 -7.92
C LEU A 9 -15.22 -12.73 -6.64
N GLY A 10 -15.69 -13.34 -5.55
CA GLY A 10 -15.87 -12.66 -4.27
C GLY A 10 -14.57 -12.10 -3.66
N PHE A 11 -13.40 -12.60 -4.08
CA PHE A 11 -12.13 -11.98 -3.72
C PHE A 11 -11.95 -10.64 -4.45
N SER A 12 -12.33 -10.54 -5.73
CA SER A 12 -12.06 -9.38 -6.59
C SER A 12 -13.21 -8.38 -6.66
N ILE A 13 -14.44 -8.81 -6.43
CA ILE A 13 -15.65 -8.02 -6.61
C ILE A 13 -16.45 -8.07 -5.30
N ARG A 14 -17.04 -6.93 -4.92
CA ARG A 14 -18.01 -6.85 -3.83
C ARG A 14 -19.21 -5.98 -4.18
N LYS A 15 -20.31 -6.15 -3.45
CA LYS A 15 -21.48 -5.27 -3.52
C LYS A 15 -21.26 -4.05 -2.65
N CYS A 16 -21.38 -2.85 -3.22
CA CYS A 16 -21.28 -1.59 -2.47
C CYS A 16 -22.64 -0.93 -2.24
N GLY A 17 -23.54 -1.04 -3.21
CA GLY A 17 -24.88 -0.47 -3.16
C GLY A 17 -25.90 -1.35 -3.87
N LYS A 18 -27.15 -0.86 -3.96
CA LYS A 18 -28.24 -1.58 -4.66
C LYS A 18 -27.93 -1.78 -6.15
N ASP A 19 -27.35 -0.75 -6.77
CA ASP A 19 -27.02 -0.72 -8.21
C ASP A 19 -25.52 -0.55 -8.46
N GLU A 20 -24.67 -0.87 -7.47
CA GLU A 20 -23.24 -0.61 -7.53
C GLU A 20 -22.40 -1.78 -7.00
N ILE A 21 -21.45 -2.23 -7.84
CA ILE A 21 -20.39 -3.16 -7.47
C ILE A 21 -19.03 -2.45 -7.46
N GLU A 22 -18.10 -2.95 -6.66
CA GLU A 22 -16.73 -2.47 -6.61
C GLU A 22 -15.78 -3.61 -6.97
N ILE A 23 -14.89 -3.34 -7.92
CA ILE A 23 -13.78 -4.19 -8.33
C ILE A 23 -12.53 -3.71 -7.59
N ARG A 24 -11.87 -4.63 -6.91
CA ARG A 24 -10.65 -4.42 -6.16
C ARG A 24 -9.50 -4.00 -7.08
N LEU A 25 -8.67 -3.07 -6.61
CA LEU A 25 -7.41 -2.70 -7.28
C LEU A 25 -6.27 -3.57 -6.76
N SER A 26 -5.62 -4.31 -7.65
CA SER A 26 -4.56 -5.26 -7.28
C SER A 26 -3.30 -4.56 -6.77
N THR A 27 -2.90 -3.43 -7.36
CA THR A 27 -1.66 -2.71 -7.00
C THR A 27 -1.68 -2.14 -5.58
N PHE A 28 -2.71 -1.39 -5.21
CA PHE A 28 -2.73 -0.72 -3.90
C PHE A 28 -3.28 -1.61 -2.79
N ASP A 29 -4.32 -2.38 -3.09
CA ASP A 29 -5.00 -3.24 -2.10
C ASP A 29 -4.20 -4.52 -1.82
N GLY A 30 -3.67 -5.12 -2.88
CA GLY A 30 -2.99 -6.39 -2.87
C GLY A 30 -1.48 -6.27 -2.75
N TYR A 31 -0.85 -5.46 -3.61
CA TYR A 31 0.61 -5.32 -3.65
C TYR A 31 1.12 -4.49 -2.47
N ILE A 32 0.93 -3.17 -2.43
CA ILE A 32 1.62 -2.34 -1.44
C ILE A 32 1.19 -2.72 -0.02
N ARG A 33 -0.11 -2.76 0.23
CA ARG A 33 -0.63 -3.02 1.58
C ARG A 33 -0.42 -4.46 2.02
N GLY A 34 -0.72 -5.44 1.16
CA GLY A 34 -0.56 -6.86 1.48
C GLY A 34 0.90 -7.23 1.73
N PHE A 35 1.81 -6.72 0.88
CA PHE A 35 3.24 -6.97 0.99
C PHE A 35 3.85 -6.37 2.26
N VAL A 36 3.58 -5.09 2.55
CA VAL A 36 4.08 -4.43 3.77
C VAL A 36 3.62 -5.19 5.02
N ARG A 37 2.34 -5.58 5.08
CA ARG A 37 1.82 -6.39 6.20
C ARG A 37 2.48 -7.75 6.30
N THR A 38 2.69 -8.41 5.16
CA THR A 38 3.35 -9.72 5.09
C THR A 38 4.74 -9.65 5.69
N ILE A 39 5.52 -8.62 5.32
CA ILE A 39 6.87 -8.41 5.85
C ILE A 39 6.81 -8.10 7.35
N LEU A 40 5.93 -7.19 7.79
CA LEU A 40 5.82 -6.82 9.20
C LEU A 40 5.42 -8.01 10.08
N VAL A 41 4.39 -8.76 9.69
CA VAL A 41 3.97 -9.98 10.40
C VAL A 41 5.08 -11.02 10.36
N GLY A 42 5.76 -11.21 9.22
CA GLY A 42 6.90 -12.10 9.10
C GLY A 42 8.02 -11.76 10.09
N MET A 43 8.39 -10.48 10.20
CA MET A 43 9.40 -10.02 11.16
C MET A 43 8.97 -10.27 12.61
N LEU A 44 7.70 -10.04 12.94
CA LEU A 44 7.17 -10.35 14.28
C LEU A 44 7.19 -11.86 14.56
N CYS A 45 6.76 -12.70 13.62
CA CYS A 45 6.81 -14.14 13.78
C CYS A 45 8.24 -14.66 13.95
N VAL A 46 9.19 -14.11 13.20
CA VAL A 46 10.61 -14.46 13.33
C VAL A 46 11.17 -14.01 14.69
N GLY A 47 10.89 -12.78 15.12
CA GLY A 47 11.29 -12.30 16.46
C GLY A 47 10.74 -13.18 17.57
N MET A 48 9.44 -13.47 17.52
CA MET A 48 8.77 -14.38 18.45
C MET A 48 9.39 -15.79 18.44
N TYR A 49 9.76 -16.31 17.27
CA TYR A 49 10.44 -17.61 17.17
C TYR A 49 11.82 -17.58 17.82
N PHE A 50 12.60 -16.52 17.59
CA PHE A 50 13.90 -16.39 18.24
C PHE A 50 13.77 -16.30 19.76
N ASP A 51 12.85 -15.51 20.30
CA ASP A 51 12.69 -15.42 21.75
C ASP A 51 12.23 -16.74 22.36
N THR A 52 11.22 -17.39 21.77
CA THR A 52 10.70 -18.67 22.29
C THR A 52 11.73 -19.79 22.19
N SER A 53 12.54 -19.83 21.14
CA SER A 53 13.64 -20.82 21.01
C SER A 53 14.73 -20.63 22.06
N HIS A 54 14.87 -19.45 22.65
CA HIS A 54 15.77 -19.19 23.79
C HIS A 54 15.07 -19.30 25.15
N GLY A 55 13.81 -19.73 25.20
CA GLY A 55 13.03 -19.83 26.44
C GLY A 55 12.61 -18.49 27.05
N ILE A 56 12.66 -17.42 26.25
CA ILE A 56 12.34 -16.06 26.66
C ILE A 56 10.90 -15.74 26.23
N VAL A 57 10.20 -14.93 27.04
CA VAL A 57 8.87 -14.42 26.67
C VAL A 57 9.01 -13.54 25.42
N PRO A 58 8.19 -13.76 24.37
CA PRO A 58 8.26 -12.99 23.12
C PRO A 58 8.26 -11.48 23.33
N PHE A 59 9.19 -10.80 22.66
CA PHE A 59 9.39 -9.35 22.67
C PHE A 59 9.72 -8.74 24.04
N SER A 60 10.00 -9.55 25.06
CA SER A 60 10.27 -9.03 26.41
C SER A 60 11.52 -8.14 26.47
N ARG A 61 12.55 -8.46 25.67
CA ARG A 61 13.78 -7.66 25.59
C ARG A 61 13.50 -6.29 24.98
N GLU A 62 12.74 -6.24 23.90
CA GLU A 62 12.33 -5.02 23.21
C GLU A 62 11.46 -4.15 24.13
N ILE A 63 10.49 -4.77 24.81
CA ILE A 63 9.63 -4.08 25.77
C ILE A 63 10.45 -3.49 26.92
N ASN A 64 11.36 -4.26 27.50
CA ASN A 64 12.22 -3.80 28.59
C ASN A 64 13.13 -2.65 28.12
N THR A 65 13.66 -2.72 26.90
CA THR A 65 14.48 -1.63 26.33
C THR A 65 13.66 -0.34 26.18
N ILE A 66 12.43 -0.44 25.67
CA ILE A 66 11.53 0.71 25.54
C ILE A 66 11.21 1.30 26.93
N GLN A 67 10.96 0.45 27.93
CA GLN A 67 10.73 0.87 29.31
C GLN A 67 11.96 1.58 29.90
N GLU A 68 13.16 1.04 29.71
CA GLU A 68 14.40 1.67 30.16
C GLU A 68 14.63 3.03 29.50
N ASP A 69 14.45 3.14 28.19
CA ASP A 69 14.54 4.42 27.48
C ASP A 69 13.57 5.46 28.08
N PHE A 70 12.32 5.06 28.37
CA PHE A 70 11.34 5.93 29.00
C PHE A 70 11.71 6.32 30.43
N MET A 71 12.22 5.38 31.24
CA MET A 71 12.72 5.69 32.58
C MET A 71 13.85 6.73 32.52
N TRP A 72 14.85 6.53 31.65
CA TRP A 72 15.95 7.49 31.50
C TRP A 72 15.51 8.86 30.97
N ALA A 73 14.45 8.91 30.15
CA ALA A 73 13.92 10.16 29.61
C ALA A 73 13.09 10.96 30.60
N PHE A 74 12.21 10.29 31.36
CA PHE A 74 11.17 10.93 32.18
C PHE A 74 11.38 10.81 33.68
N SER A 75 11.95 9.70 34.15
CA SER A 75 12.15 9.41 35.58
C SER A 75 13.56 8.88 35.89
N PRO A 76 14.65 9.58 35.50
CA PRO A 76 16.00 9.08 35.71
C PRO A 76 16.37 8.97 37.20
N ASP A 77 15.71 9.78 38.04
CA ASP A 77 16.00 9.88 39.48
C ASP A 77 15.62 8.62 40.26
N GLU A 78 14.61 7.88 39.81
CA GLU A 78 14.17 6.63 40.44
C GLU A 78 15.31 5.60 40.50
N ARG A 79 16.15 5.55 39.46
CA ARG A 79 17.30 4.64 39.36
C ARG A 79 18.59 5.28 39.86
N LEU A 80 18.81 6.56 39.53
CA LEU A 80 20.05 7.27 39.91
C LEU A 80 20.18 7.47 41.42
N LEU A 81 19.10 7.56 42.17
CA LEU A 81 19.17 7.77 43.61
C LEU A 81 19.75 6.55 44.34
N SER A 82 19.41 5.34 43.91
CA SER A 82 20.01 4.11 44.47
C SER A 82 21.48 3.99 44.09
N GLU A 83 21.82 4.24 42.83
CA GLU A 83 23.21 4.20 42.34
C GLU A 83 24.07 5.26 43.06
N TYR A 84 23.51 6.45 43.32
CA TYR A 84 24.19 7.50 44.06
C TYR A 84 24.45 7.11 45.52
N LYS A 85 23.48 6.47 46.21
CA LYS A 85 23.69 6.00 47.58
C LYS A 85 24.84 5.00 47.67
N GLU A 86 24.92 4.07 46.73
CA GLU A 86 26.02 3.10 46.64
C GLU A 86 27.37 3.78 46.34
N HIS A 87 27.36 4.76 45.44
CA HIS A 87 28.54 5.59 45.16
C HIS A 87 29.04 6.34 46.40
N VAL A 88 28.14 6.95 47.17
CA VAL A 88 28.49 7.64 48.43
C VAL A 88 29.03 6.65 49.47
N MET A 89 28.39 5.49 49.64
CA MET A 89 28.85 4.45 50.57
C MET A 89 30.25 3.95 50.22
N THR A 90 30.52 3.74 48.93
CA THR A 90 31.81 3.27 48.43
C THR A 90 32.90 4.34 48.60
N THR A 91 32.62 5.59 48.22
CA THR A 91 33.61 6.68 48.25
C THR A 91 33.94 7.16 49.66
N THR A 92 33.00 7.02 50.61
CA THR A 92 33.19 7.34 52.03
C THR A 92 33.79 6.17 52.81
N GLY A 93 33.95 5.00 52.19
CA GLY A 93 34.50 3.81 52.82
C GLY A 93 35.99 3.97 53.18
N PRO A 94 36.42 3.42 54.33
CA PRO A 94 37.79 3.62 54.84
C PRO A 94 38.87 3.04 53.92
N GLU A 95 38.57 2.01 53.14
CA GLU A 95 39.49 1.44 52.15
C GLU A 95 39.64 2.34 50.92
N PHE A 96 38.53 2.88 50.42
CA PHE A 96 38.53 3.76 49.25
C PHE A 96 39.28 5.07 49.56
N SER A 97 39.04 5.68 50.72
CA SER A 97 39.75 6.89 51.13
C SER A 97 41.26 6.67 51.31
N LYS A 98 41.69 5.45 51.67
CA LYS A 98 43.12 5.11 51.74
C LYS A 98 43.77 4.99 50.36
N MET A 99 43.05 4.42 49.38
CA MET A 99 43.56 4.28 48.01
C MET A 99 43.49 5.59 47.21
N PHE A 100 42.48 6.43 47.48
CA PHE A 100 42.22 7.68 46.75
C PHE A 100 42.00 8.86 47.71
N PRO A 101 43.05 9.31 48.43
CA PRO A 101 42.93 10.31 49.49
C PRO A 101 42.46 11.70 49.02
N ASN A 102 42.65 12.02 47.74
CA ASN A 102 42.27 13.32 47.15
C ASN A 102 40.93 13.26 46.39
N TYR A 103 40.23 12.13 46.39
CA TYR A 103 38.97 12.00 45.67
C TYR A 103 37.84 12.69 46.45
N LYS A 104 37.13 13.62 45.78
CA LYS A 104 35.96 14.28 46.33
C LYS A 104 34.69 13.57 45.86
N THR A 105 33.88 13.08 46.80
CA THR A 105 32.57 12.51 46.49
C THR A 105 31.72 13.54 45.73
N LEU A 106 31.20 13.12 44.59
CA LEU A 106 30.39 13.98 43.73
C LEU A 106 29.09 14.37 44.45
N SER A 107 28.63 15.60 44.21
CA SER A 107 27.26 15.96 44.57
C SER A 107 26.27 15.16 43.72
N TYR A 108 25.06 14.93 44.22
CA TYR A 108 24.02 14.23 43.46
C TYR A 108 23.77 14.89 42.10
N TYR A 109 23.81 16.22 42.03
CA TYR A 109 23.61 16.96 40.78
C TYR A 109 24.72 16.70 39.75
N GLU A 110 25.98 16.66 40.19
CA GLU A 110 27.12 16.35 39.31
C GLU A 110 27.08 14.89 38.84
N PHE A 111 26.80 13.96 39.77
CA PHE A 111 26.64 12.54 39.47
C PHE A 111 25.52 12.29 38.45
N LYS A 112 24.35 12.89 38.69
CA LYS A 112 23.19 12.84 37.80
C LYS A 112 23.51 13.41 36.42
N LYS A 113 24.18 14.57 36.37
CA LYS A 113 24.56 15.20 35.10
C LYS A 113 25.46 14.28 34.28
N GLU A 114 26.49 13.70 34.89
CA GLU A 114 27.40 12.80 34.20
C GLU A 114 26.67 11.56 33.63
N HIS A 115 25.73 10.99 34.39
CA HIS A 115 24.98 9.81 33.95
C HIS A 115 23.95 10.14 32.86
N ILE A 116 23.32 11.32 32.92
CA ILE A 116 22.41 11.79 31.88
C ILE A 116 23.17 12.11 30.59
N ASP A 117 24.32 12.78 30.69
CA ASP A 117 25.12 13.19 29.52
C ASP A 117 25.64 11.97 28.76
N LYS A 118 26.00 10.89 29.47
CA LYS A 118 26.38 9.61 28.86
C LYS A 118 25.22 8.91 28.14
N ARG A 119 23.97 9.20 28.51
CA ARG A 119 22.76 8.49 28.05
C ARG A 119 21.83 9.36 27.20
N ILE A 120 22.38 10.37 26.52
CA ILE A 120 21.61 11.26 25.65
C ILE A 120 20.88 10.49 24.54
N LEU A 121 21.49 9.43 24.00
CA LEU A 121 20.93 8.65 22.89
C LEU A 121 19.68 7.87 23.31
N GLU A 122 19.68 7.27 24.50
CA GLU A 122 18.54 6.56 25.10
C GLU A 122 17.36 7.52 25.30
N ARG A 123 17.64 8.74 25.74
CA ARG A 123 16.61 9.78 25.89
C ARG A 123 16.03 10.21 24.53
N ILE A 124 16.86 10.39 23.51
CA ILE A 124 16.39 10.68 22.14
C ILE A 124 15.53 9.52 21.61
N ARG A 125 15.96 8.27 21.86
CA ARG A 125 15.23 7.06 21.46
C ARG A 125 13.85 6.97 22.10
N ALA A 126 13.72 7.38 23.36
CA ALA A 126 12.43 7.48 24.06
C ALA A 126 11.43 8.36 23.32
N TYR A 127 11.86 9.53 22.82
CA TYR A 127 10.99 10.40 22.01
C TYR A 127 10.66 9.79 20.65
N PHE A 128 11.62 9.07 20.06
CA PHE A 128 11.39 8.37 18.79
C PHE A 128 10.35 7.26 18.93
N HIS A 129 10.25 6.58 20.09
CA HIS A 129 9.20 5.57 20.37
C HIS A 129 7.79 6.10 20.14
N PHE A 130 7.52 7.38 20.45
CA PHE A 130 6.21 8.01 20.16
C PHE A 130 5.93 8.19 18.66
N ILE A 131 6.95 8.18 17.81
CA ILE A 131 6.81 8.35 16.36
C ILE A 131 6.73 6.99 15.68
N TRP A 132 7.68 6.10 15.94
CA TRP A 132 7.77 4.85 15.18
C TRP A 132 6.72 3.82 15.61
N ILE A 133 6.29 3.77 16.88
CA ILE A 133 5.24 2.82 17.31
C ILE A 133 3.92 3.13 16.58
N PRO A 134 3.39 4.37 16.59
CA PRO A 134 2.23 4.71 15.78
C PRO A 134 2.45 4.53 14.28
N PHE A 135 3.67 4.76 13.79
CA PHE A 135 4.00 4.54 12.38
C PHE A 135 3.89 3.06 11.98
N VAL A 136 4.42 2.13 12.79
CA VAL A 136 4.28 0.69 12.56
C VAL A 136 2.82 0.26 12.64
N ILE A 137 2.08 0.76 13.64
CA ILE A 137 0.62 0.55 13.76
C ILE A 137 -0.10 1.05 12.50
N PHE A 138 0.26 2.23 12.00
CA PHE A 138 -0.29 2.79 10.76
C PHE A 138 0.02 1.91 9.54
N LEU A 139 1.24 1.35 9.42
CA LEU A 139 1.59 0.44 8.33
C LEU A 139 0.79 -0.87 8.40
N ILE A 140 0.56 -1.42 9.61
CA ILE A 140 -0.30 -2.58 9.81
C ILE A 140 -1.74 -2.24 9.39
N PHE A 141 -2.24 -1.07 9.78
CA PHE A 141 -3.61 -0.64 9.51
C PHE A 141 -3.76 0.25 8.28
N PHE A 142 -2.78 0.20 7.36
CA PHE A 142 -2.72 1.11 6.23
C PHE A 142 -4.06 1.13 5.46
N PRO A 143 -4.66 2.32 5.28
CA PRO A 143 -6.05 2.43 4.83
C PRO A 143 -6.23 1.86 3.44
N ARG A 144 -7.41 1.32 3.19
CA ARG A 144 -7.77 0.78 1.90
C ARG A 144 -8.11 1.89 0.90
N MET A 145 -7.47 1.87 -0.26
CA MET A 145 -7.88 2.67 -1.40
C MET A 145 -9.18 2.14 -2.04
N ASN A 146 -10.00 3.06 -2.53
CA ASN A 146 -11.22 2.70 -3.25
C ASN A 146 -10.86 1.93 -4.53
N GLY A 147 -11.62 0.88 -4.82
CA GLY A 147 -11.57 0.15 -6.07
C GLY A 147 -12.35 0.86 -7.18
N ILE A 148 -12.34 0.26 -8.37
CA ILE A 148 -13.13 0.71 -9.52
C ILE A 148 -14.59 0.36 -9.24
N ARG A 149 -15.49 1.31 -9.43
CA ARG A 149 -16.92 1.11 -9.19
C ARG A 149 -17.69 1.05 -10.49
N VAL A 150 -18.63 0.12 -10.57
CA VAL A 150 -19.51 -0.06 -11.72
C VAL A 150 -20.94 0.20 -11.26
N ASN A 151 -21.55 1.24 -11.83
CA ASN A 151 -22.91 1.62 -11.52
C ASN A 151 -23.84 1.23 -12.67
N ARG A 152 -24.80 0.34 -12.39
CA ARG A 152 -25.76 -0.15 -13.38
C ARG A 152 -26.78 0.92 -13.76
N LYS A 153 -27.37 1.58 -12.75
CA LYS A 153 -28.43 2.58 -12.95
C LYS A 153 -27.95 3.80 -13.74
N LYS A 154 -26.73 4.27 -13.46
CA LYS A 154 -26.12 5.41 -14.14
C LYS A 154 -25.30 5.03 -15.38
N ARG A 155 -25.13 3.73 -15.68
CA ARG A 155 -24.35 3.21 -16.81
C ARG A 155 -22.94 3.83 -16.88
N LEU A 156 -22.21 3.80 -15.77
CA LEU A 156 -20.86 4.35 -15.68
C LEU A 156 -19.93 3.47 -14.87
N ILE A 157 -18.68 3.43 -15.31
CA ILE A 157 -17.55 2.81 -14.61
C ILE A 157 -16.68 3.97 -14.18
N TYR A 158 -16.34 4.03 -12.89
CA TYR A 158 -15.58 5.15 -12.38
C TYR A 158 -14.62 4.75 -11.28
N TRP A 159 -13.57 5.55 -11.15
CA TRP A 159 -12.66 5.48 -10.03
C TRP A 159 -12.60 6.83 -9.32
N GLN A 160 -12.43 6.78 -8.00
CA GLN A 160 -12.35 7.97 -7.15
C GLN A 160 -11.04 7.95 -6.38
N SER A 161 -10.18 8.92 -6.68
CA SER A 161 -8.95 9.15 -5.94
C SER A 161 -9.25 9.68 -4.53
N ILE A 162 -8.27 9.56 -3.64
CA ILE A 162 -8.29 10.12 -2.29
C ILE A 162 -8.52 11.65 -2.35
N GLY A 163 -7.98 12.32 -3.37
CA GLY A 163 -8.13 13.76 -3.62
C GLY A 163 -9.47 14.19 -4.24
N LYS A 164 -10.49 13.32 -4.30
CA LYS A 164 -11.81 13.57 -4.92
C LYS A 164 -11.79 13.85 -6.43
N THR A 165 -10.70 13.56 -7.13
CA THR A 165 -10.72 13.50 -8.60
C THR A 165 -11.50 12.26 -9.04
N PHE A 166 -12.28 12.42 -10.10
CA PHE A 166 -13.10 11.37 -10.68
C PHE A 166 -12.64 11.06 -12.09
N GLU A 167 -12.48 9.77 -12.34
CA GLU A 167 -12.20 9.23 -13.64
C GLU A 167 -13.42 8.42 -14.06
N ILE A 168 -13.96 8.68 -15.25
CA ILE A 168 -15.28 8.17 -15.64
C ILE A 168 -15.21 7.62 -17.05
N ALA A 169 -15.62 6.37 -17.20
CA ALA A 169 -15.92 5.74 -18.47
C ALA A 169 -17.43 5.50 -18.59
N TYR A 170 -18.02 5.97 -19.70
CA TYR A 170 -19.44 5.80 -19.97
C TYR A 170 -19.71 4.46 -20.65
N VAL A 171 -20.75 3.76 -20.17
CA VAL A 171 -21.21 2.49 -20.75
C VAL A 171 -22.25 2.80 -21.84
N PRO A 172 -22.08 2.31 -23.08
CA PRO A 172 -23.06 2.51 -24.14
C PRO A 172 -24.37 1.79 -23.83
N GLU A 173 -25.49 2.34 -24.32
CA GLU A 173 -26.83 1.75 -24.13
C GLU A 173 -27.06 0.50 -25.00
N LYS A 174 -26.38 0.40 -26.14
CA LYS A 174 -26.51 -0.71 -27.10
C LYS A 174 -25.14 -1.28 -27.47
N GLY A 175 -25.07 -2.59 -27.67
CA GLY A 175 -23.85 -3.30 -28.04
C GLY A 175 -23.02 -3.72 -26.83
N ASN A 176 -21.70 -3.88 -27.03
CA ASN A 176 -20.80 -4.33 -25.96
C ASN A 176 -20.70 -3.27 -24.85
N PRO A 177 -21.06 -3.59 -23.59
CA PRO A 177 -21.06 -2.62 -22.49
C PRO A 177 -19.65 -2.12 -22.13
N LEU A 178 -18.60 -2.83 -22.51
CA LEU A 178 -17.21 -2.42 -22.29
C LEU A 178 -16.62 -1.62 -23.47
N ALA A 179 -17.35 -1.36 -24.55
CA ALA A 179 -16.82 -0.67 -25.72
C ALA A 179 -16.35 0.79 -25.44
N GLY A 180 -16.85 1.40 -24.37
CA GLY A 180 -16.41 2.72 -23.90
C GLY A 180 -15.16 2.71 -23.02
N LEU A 181 -14.58 1.52 -22.75
CA LEU A 181 -13.47 1.32 -21.84
C LEU A 181 -12.34 0.61 -22.58
N VAL A 182 -11.13 1.16 -22.50
CA VAL A 182 -9.92 0.47 -22.98
C VAL A 182 -9.43 -0.41 -21.83
N TYR A 183 -9.20 -1.69 -22.12
CA TYR A 183 -8.69 -2.64 -21.13
C TYR A 183 -7.71 -3.62 -21.75
N ASP A 184 -6.80 -4.13 -20.93
CA ASP A 184 -5.83 -5.15 -21.29
C ASP A 184 -5.86 -6.29 -20.27
N LYS A 185 -5.93 -7.53 -20.74
CA LYS A 185 -5.90 -8.73 -19.89
C LYS A 185 -4.48 -9.11 -19.47
N PHE A 186 -3.48 -8.57 -20.16
CA PHE A 186 -2.06 -8.87 -20.02
C PHE A 186 -1.28 -7.63 -19.58
N GLY A 187 -1.81 -6.91 -18.60
CA GLY A 187 -1.09 -5.83 -17.93
C GLY A 187 0.16 -6.34 -17.22
N LEU A 188 1.09 -5.40 -16.98
CA LEU A 188 2.30 -5.67 -16.22
C LEU A 188 1.95 -6.10 -14.79
N TYR A 189 2.56 -7.18 -14.33
CA TYR A 189 2.46 -7.63 -12.95
C TYR A 189 3.79 -7.40 -12.24
N ALA A 190 3.78 -6.56 -11.20
CA ALA A 190 5.00 -6.08 -10.51
C ALA A 190 5.86 -7.21 -9.92
N PHE A 191 5.27 -8.34 -9.53
CA PHE A 191 5.99 -9.53 -9.03
C PHE A 191 5.99 -10.70 -10.02
N GLY A 192 5.68 -10.44 -11.28
CA GLY A 192 5.62 -11.49 -12.30
C GLY A 192 6.97 -11.87 -12.88
N GLY A 193 8.07 -11.25 -12.42
CA GLY A 193 9.35 -11.34 -13.11
C GLY A 193 9.24 -10.90 -14.58
N GLY A 194 8.45 -9.86 -14.86
CA GLY A 194 8.15 -9.39 -16.22
C GLY A 194 6.99 -10.09 -16.93
N LYS A 195 6.36 -11.10 -16.31
CA LYS A 195 5.14 -11.72 -16.84
C LYS A 195 3.96 -10.73 -16.83
N ARG A 196 3.09 -10.89 -17.83
CA ARG A 196 1.96 -10.01 -18.12
C ARG A 196 0.66 -10.79 -17.95
N PHE A 197 -0.04 -10.56 -16.86
CA PHE A 197 -1.30 -11.26 -16.55
C PHE A 197 -2.21 -10.46 -15.60
N SER A 198 -1.96 -9.16 -15.41
CA SER A 198 -2.86 -8.31 -14.61
C SER A 198 -3.94 -7.69 -15.49
N LEU A 199 -5.17 -7.66 -15.01
CA LEU A 199 -6.24 -6.93 -15.70
C LEU A 199 -6.02 -5.43 -15.53
N ARG A 200 -5.87 -4.69 -16.62
CA ARG A 200 -5.68 -3.23 -16.63
C ARG A 200 -6.88 -2.55 -17.27
N PHE A 201 -7.39 -1.52 -16.61
CA PHE A 201 -8.42 -0.62 -17.12
C PHE A 201 -7.82 0.77 -17.32
N ASP A 202 -8.03 1.33 -18.50
CA ASP A 202 -7.59 2.68 -18.85
C ASP A 202 -8.81 3.62 -18.82
N ILE A 203 -8.87 4.46 -17.79
CA ILE A 203 -9.98 5.41 -17.57
C ILE A 203 -9.43 6.83 -17.75
N LEU A 204 -10.14 7.64 -18.53
CA LEU A 204 -9.74 9.03 -18.74
C LEU A 204 -10.11 9.89 -17.54
N THR A 205 -9.12 10.62 -17.02
CA THR A 205 -9.32 11.69 -16.04
C THR A 205 -9.95 12.90 -16.74
N GLN A 206 -10.91 13.55 -16.08
CA GLN A 206 -11.48 14.79 -16.60
C GLN A 206 -10.39 15.88 -16.69
N GLY A 207 -10.07 16.29 -17.92
CA GLY A 207 -9.10 17.36 -18.20
C GLY A 207 -7.72 16.88 -18.62
N GLU A 208 -7.42 15.59 -18.52
CA GLU A 208 -6.14 15.02 -18.96
C GLU A 208 -6.26 14.34 -20.33
N LYS A 209 -5.16 14.35 -21.09
CA LYS A 209 -5.08 13.69 -22.40
C LYS A 209 -4.69 12.22 -22.29
N GLU A 210 -4.01 11.84 -21.21
CA GLU A 210 -3.55 10.48 -20.97
C GLU A 210 -4.52 9.75 -20.04
N PRO A 211 -4.84 8.47 -20.33
CA PRO A 211 -5.68 7.68 -19.45
C PRO A 211 -4.90 7.19 -18.23
N ALA A 212 -5.55 7.18 -17.08
CA ALA A 212 -5.01 6.57 -15.88
C ALA A 212 -5.10 5.04 -15.95
N HIS A 213 -4.03 4.38 -15.52
CA HIS A 213 -3.90 2.92 -15.60
C HIS A 213 -4.26 2.27 -14.27
N HIS A 214 -5.37 1.54 -14.27
CA HIS A 214 -5.89 0.87 -13.07
C HIS A 214 -5.79 -0.64 -13.20
N TYR A 215 -4.98 -1.25 -12.33
CA TYR A 215 -4.86 -2.70 -12.29
C TYR A 215 -5.92 -3.30 -11.35
N ALA A 216 -6.84 -4.07 -11.92
CA ALA A 216 -7.92 -4.73 -11.20
C ALA A 216 -7.57 -6.15 -10.77
N GLY A 217 -8.31 -6.65 -9.79
CA GLY A 217 -8.21 -8.03 -9.30
C GLY A 217 -7.56 -8.17 -7.93
N VAL A 218 -7.23 -9.41 -7.56
CA VAL A 218 -6.69 -9.77 -6.25
C VAL A 218 -5.30 -10.36 -6.39
N TYR A 219 -4.40 -9.84 -5.56
CA TYR A 219 -3.06 -10.33 -5.34
C TYR A 219 -3.05 -11.53 -4.37
N PRO A 220 -2.15 -12.53 -4.48
CA PRO A 220 -0.99 -12.63 -5.38
C PRO A 220 -1.16 -13.48 -6.65
N ILE A 221 -2.35 -13.94 -7.01
CA ILE A 221 -2.48 -14.80 -8.20
C ILE A 221 -3.47 -14.19 -9.20
N PRO A 222 -3.10 -13.06 -9.84
CA PRO A 222 -3.76 -12.70 -11.08
C PRO A 222 -3.50 -13.84 -12.09
N ASN A 223 -4.58 -14.28 -12.75
CA ASN A 223 -4.58 -15.35 -13.74
C ASN A 223 -5.40 -14.82 -14.92
N GLU A 224 -5.00 -15.13 -16.15
CA GLU A 224 -5.75 -14.74 -17.35
C GLU A 224 -7.21 -15.22 -17.28
N GLN A 225 -7.43 -16.46 -16.82
CA GLN A 225 -8.78 -16.99 -16.63
C GLN A 225 -9.58 -16.19 -15.61
N HIS A 226 -8.95 -15.74 -14.53
CA HIS A 226 -9.61 -14.91 -13.52
C HIS A 226 -9.93 -13.51 -14.05
N ASN A 227 -9.05 -12.96 -14.89
CA ASN A 227 -9.30 -11.68 -15.56
C ASN A 227 -10.51 -11.78 -16.48
N ASP A 228 -10.64 -12.89 -17.21
CA ASP A 228 -11.81 -13.19 -18.02
C ASP A 228 -13.08 -13.31 -17.19
N HIS A 229 -13.02 -13.98 -16.05
CA HIS A 229 -14.15 -14.08 -15.13
C HIS A 229 -14.58 -12.70 -14.62
N ILE A 230 -13.63 -11.81 -14.29
CA ILE A 230 -13.93 -10.43 -13.88
C ILE A 230 -14.62 -9.67 -15.02
N LEU A 231 -14.08 -9.73 -16.23
CA LEU A 231 -14.64 -9.03 -17.40
C LEU A 231 -16.05 -9.53 -17.73
N LEU A 232 -16.25 -10.85 -17.77
CA LEU A 232 -17.54 -11.47 -17.99
C LEU A 232 -18.54 -11.11 -16.88
N ALA A 233 -18.10 -11.05 -15.62
CA ALA A 233 -18.95 -10.63 -14.51
C ALA A 233 -19.36 -9.15 -14.64
N VAL A 234 -18.46 -8.26 -15.07
CA VAL A 234 -18.80 -6.85 -15.31
C VAL A 234 -19.76 -6.71 -16.50
N GLN A 235 -19.56 -7.47 -17.57
CA GLN A 235 -20.48 -7.50 -18.71
C GLN A 235 -21.86 -7.97 -18.30
N ALA A 236 -21.96 -9.14 -17.66
CA ALA A 236 -23.21 -9.69 -17.12
C ALA A 236 -23.88 -8.71 -16.15
N TYR A 237 -23.09 -8.03 -15.31
CA TYR A 237 -23.62 -7.01 -14.42
C TYR A 237 -24.22 -5.81 -15.14
N LEU A 238 -23.74 -5.45 -16.32
CA LEU A 238 -24.27 -4.33 -17.09
C LEU A 238 -25.41 -4.74 -18.04
N THR A 239 -25.51 -6.01 -18.41
CA THR A 239 -26.52 -6.50 -19.38
C THR A 239 -27.71 -7.19 -18.72
N GLU A 240 -27.47 -8.02 -17.71
CA GLU A 240 -28.48 -8.89 -17.11
C GLU A 240 -29.13 -8.22 -15.89
N GLU A 241 -30.44 -8.40 -15.71
CA GLU A 241 -31.13 -7.86 -14.53
C GLU A 241 -30.72 -8.56 -13.23
N ASN A 242 -30.50 -9.88 -13.26
CA ASN A 242 -30.09 -10.65 -12.08
C ASN A 242 -28.99 -11.66 -12.41
N PRO A 243 -27.73 -11.20 -12.55
CA PRO A 243 -26.63 -12.08 -12.90
C PRO A 243 -26.32 -13.06 -11.77
N GLU A 244 -26.11 -14.32 -12.13
CA GLU A 244 -25.98 -15.45 -11.20
C GLU A 244 -24.86 -15.26 -10.17
N PHE A 245 -23.73 -14.68 -10.60
CA PHE A 245 -22.56 -14.48 -9.74
C PHE A 245 -22.86 -13.59 -8.52
N LEU A 246 -23.85 -12.69 -8.61
CA LEU A 246 -24.19 -11.82 -7.48
C LEU A 246 -24.66 -12.62 -6.27
N GLN A 247 -25.24 -13.80 -6.43
CA GLN A 247 -25.66 -14.62 -5.28
C GLN A 247 -24.46 -15.08 -4.42
N TYR A 248 -23.29 -15.19 -5.04
CA TYR A 248 -22.06 -15.65 -4.39
C TYR A 248 -21.18 -14.52 -3.82
N ILE A 249 -21.56 -13.25 -4.05
CA ILE A 249 -20.80 -12.08 -3.64
C ILE A 249 -21.50 -11.29 -2.52
N GLY A 250 -20.73 -10.96 -1.48
CA GLY A 250 -21.17 -10.19 -0.32
C GLY A 250 -20.86 -8.68 -0.37
N LYS A 251 -21.16 -7.98 0.74
CA LYS A 251 -20.87 -6.54 0.93
C LYS A 251 -19.38 -6.23 1.21
N ARG A 252 -18.63 -7.27 1.60
CA ARG A 252 -17.19 -7.22 1.85
C ARG A 252 -16.51 -8.17 0.87
N PHE A 253 -15.28 -7.84 0.48
CA PHE A 253 -14.47 -8.80 -0.25
C PHE A 253 -14.24 -10.03 0.61
N LYS A 254 -14.17 -11.19 -0.03
CA LYS A 254 -13.70 -12.40 0.60
C LYS A 254 -12.24 -12.22 0.99
N VAL A 255 -11.92 -12.59 2.23
CA VAL A 255 -10.59 -12.47 2.84
C VAL A 255 -10.01 -13.85 3.12
N PHE A 256 -10.86 -14.82 3.46
CA PHE A 256 -10.50 -16.21 3.76
C PHE A 256 -11.02 -17.16 2.68
N GLY A 257 -10.26 -18.22 2.41
CA GLY A 257 -10.65 -19.32 1.54
C GLY A 257 -9.46 -20.19 1.16
N SER A 258 -9.56 -20.86 0.01
CA SER A 258 -8.58 -21.86 -0.44
C SER A 258 -7.19 -21.30 -0.82
N TYR A 259 -7.02 -19.98 -0.78
CA TYR A 259 -5.79 -19.31 -1.20
C TYR A 259 -5.06 -18.74 0.03
N PRO A 260 -4.06 -19.44 0.57
CA PRO A 260 -3.35 -19.03 1.79
C PRO A 260 -2.65 -17.68 1.60
N ALA A 261 -2.14 -17.40 0.40
CA ALA A 261 -1.45 -16.15 0.11
C ALA A 261 -2.39 -14.93 0.11
N ILE A 262 -3.66 -15.10 -0.33
CA ILE A 262 -4.69 -14.05 -0.21
C ILE A 262 -5.06 -13.84 1.26
N THR A 263 -5.18 -14.94 2.00
CA THR A 263 -5.48 -14.91 3.44
C THR A 263 -4.39 -14.16 4.20
N PHE A 264 -3.12 -14.44 3.91
CA PHE A 264 -1.97 -13.78 4.54
C PHE A 264 -1.90 -12.29 4.22
N CYS A 265 -2.10 -11.90 2.95
CA CYS A 265 -2.13 -10.48 2.53
C CYS A 265 -3.28 -9.68 3.18
N ASN A 266 -4.32 -10.36 3.67
CA ASN A 266 -5.51 -9.74 4.25
C ASN A 266 -5.73 -10.10 5.74
N PHE A 267 -4.80 -10.81 6.40
CA PHE A 267 -4.97 -11.37 7.74
C PHE A 267 -5.25 -10.31 8.82
N ALA A 268 -4.55 -9.17 8.76
CA ALA A 268 -4.77 -8.04 9.68
C ALA A 268 -5.97 -7.13 9.32
N ALA A 269 -6.73 -7.45 8.26
CA ALA A 269 -7.94 -6.69 7.90
C ALA A 269 -9.11 -6.93 8.86
N PHE A 270 -8.95 -7.81 9.85
CA PHE A 270 -9.96 -8.14 10.87
C PHE A 270 -10.36 -6.94 11.74
N CYS A 271 -9.46 -5.97 11.97
CA CYS A 271 -9.64 -4.98 13.03
C CYS A 271 -10.09 -3.57 12.61
N LEU A 272 -10.07 -3.18 11.33
CA LEU A 272 -10.57 -1.86 10.93
C LEU A 272 -11.51 -1.92 9.73
N ALA A 273 -12.78 -2.16 10.03
CA ALA A 273 -13.90 -1.65 9.24
C ALA A 273 -14.11 -0.15 9.52
N VAL A 274 -13.08 0.68 9.32
CA VAL A 274 -13.13 2.13 9.57
C VAL A 274 -12.52 2.75 8.31
N PHE A 275 -13.26 3.27 7.34
CA PHE A 275 -14.39 4.17 7.42
C PHE A 275 -15.41 3.80 6.32
N PRO A 276 -16.72 3.78 6.58
CA PRO A 276 -17.69 3.93 5.49
C PRO A 276 -17.42 5.30 4.86
N THR A 277 -16.90 5.33 3.63
CA THR A 277 -16.96 6.55 2.84
C THR A 277 -18.44 6.90 2.74
N LYS A 278 -18.86 7.94 3.47
CA LYS A 278 -20.22 8.48 3.36
C LYS A 278 -20.46 8.67 1.86
N LYS A 279 -21.58 8.14 1.37
CA LYS A 279 -22.06 8.46 0.01
C LYS A 279 -21.92 9.97 -0.16
N PRO A 280 -21.37 10.47 -1.29
CA PRO A 280 -21.41 11.91 -1.55
C PRO A 280 -22.86 12.36 -1.39
N LYS A 281 -23.12 13.24 -0.41
CA LYS A 281 -24.45 13.71 -0.01
C LYS A 281 -25.00 14.81 -0.94
N SER A 282 -24.45 14.99 -2.13
CA SER A 282 -24.98 15.93 -3.11
C SER A 282 -25.54 15.20 -4.34
N PRO A 283 -26.68 15.66 -4.89
CA PRO A 283 -27.09 15.27 -6.22
C PRO A 283 -25.98 15.72 -7.17
N TRP A 284 -25.53 14.79 -8.00
CA TRP A 284 -24.57 15.05 -9.06
C TRP A 284 -25.16 16.11 -9.98
N ILE A 285 -24.66 17.35 -9.92
CA ILE A 285 -24.80 18.29 -11.03
C ILE A 285 -23.82 17.77 -12.08
N MET A 286 -24.27 16.81 -12.90
CA MET A 286 -23.57 16.53 -14.14
C MET A 286 -23.63 17.82 -14.97
N PRO A 287 -22.55 18.23 -15.65
CA PRO A 287 -22.75 19.04 -16.83
C PRO A 287 -23.73 18.28 -17.72
N SER A 288 -24.83 18.94 -18.06
CA SER A 288 -25.86 18.46 -18.98
C SER A 288 -25.25 17.65 -20.11
N LYS A 289 -25.95 16.58 -20.55
CA LYS A 289 -25.63 15.82 -21.77
C LYS A 289 -25.38 16.71 -23.00
N ASN A 290 -25.71 18.00 -22.92
CA ASN A 290 -25.54 19.00 -23.96
C ASN A 290 -24.15 19.68 -23.99
N GLY A 291 -23.24 19.39 -23.04
CA GLY A 291 -21.91 20.04 -22.95
C GLY A 291 -20.70 19.18 -23.33
N CYS A 292 -20.77 17.86 -23.18
CA CYS A 292 -19.69 16.96 -23.60
C CYS A 292 -19.94 16.50 -25.04
N LYS A 293 -19.28 17.14 -26.01
CA LYS A 293 -19.15 16.57 -27.35
C LYS A 293 -18.57 15.16 -27.19
N LYS A 294 -19.36 14.13 -27.52
CA LYS A 294 -18.87 12.76 -27.67
C LYS A 294 -17.63 12.83 -28.57
N PRO A 295 -16.44 12.38 -28.13
CA PRO A 295 -15.32 12.28 -29.06
C PRO A 295 -15.77 11.37 -30.20
N LYS A 296 -15.77 11.89 -31.43
CA LYS A 296 -15.92 11.08 -32.63
C LYS A 296 -14.69 10.20 -32.73
N ILE A 297 -14.71 9.05 -32.05
CA ILE A 297 -13.76 7.98 -32.31
C ILE A 297 -14.09 7.49 -33.72
N LYS A 298 -13.29 7.90 -34.70
CA LYS A 298 -13.24 7.24 -35.99
C LYS A 298 -12.66 5.86 -35.71
N ASN A 299 -13.50 4.82 -35.70
CA ASN A 299 -13.04 3.45 -35.78
C ASN A 299 -12.26 3.30 -37.09
N LYS A 300 -10.92 3.39 -37.00
CA LYS A 300 -10.03 2.80 -37.98
C LYS A 300 -9.35 1.64 -37.27
N ALA A 301 -9.49 0.47 -37.91
CA ALA A 301 -9.06 -0.85 -37.47
C ALA A 301 -10.00 -1.52 -36.44
N GLY A 302 -10.72 -2.53 -36.92
CA GLY A 302 -11.26 -3.57 -36.05
C GLY A 302 -10.11 -4.21 -35.28
N LEU A 303 -10.18 -4.16 -33.95
CA LEU A 303 -9.26 -4.87 -33.08
C LEU A 303 -9.62 -6.36 -33.12
N ILE A 304 -8.79 -7.11 -33.84
CA ILE A 304 -8.71 -8.56 -33.78
C ILE A 304 -8.32 -8.92 -32.34
N PRO A 305 -9.01 -9.87 -31.67
CA PRO A 305 -8.58 -10.36 -30.37
C PRO A 305 -7.15 -10.93 -30.50
N CYS A 306 -6.25 -10.55 -29.60
CA CYS A 306 -4.92 -11.18 -29.48
C CYS A 306 -5.07 -12.62 -28.98
N THR A 307 -5.51 -13.51 -29.87
CA THR A 307 -5.43 -14.97 -29.75
C THR A 307 -4.60 -15.48 -30.92
N ALA A 308 -3.30 -15.16 -30.95
CA ALA A 308 -2.32 -15.82 -31.82
C ALA A 308 -0.88 -15.39 -31.46
N ILE A 309 -0.41 -15.74 -30.25
CA ILE A 309 1.03 -15.97 -30.06
C ILE A 309 1.16 -17.26 -29.25
N LYS A 310 0.86 -18.38 -29.92
CA LYS A 310 1.29 -19.71 -29.51
C LYS A 310 2.06 -20.30 -30.68
N SER A 311 3.26 -20.79 -30.37
CA SER A 311 4.15 -21.66 -31.16
C SER A 311 4.62 -21.12 -32.52
N GLY A 312 5.94 -21.15 -32.71
CA GLY A 312 6.61 -20.60 -33.88
C GLY A 312 6.15 -21.19 -35.20
N LEU A 313 5.93 -20.30 -36.16
CA LEU A 313 6.13 -20.51 -37.60
C LEU A 313 5.78 -19.19 -38.29
N ILE A 314 6.69 -18.74 -39.15
CA ILE A 314 6.54 -17.91 -40.35
C ILE A 314 7.78 -17.01 -40.47
N ASN A 315 8.83 -17.65 -41.01
CA ASN A 315 9.73 -17.02 -41.95
C ASN A 315 8.91 -16.45 -43.12
N ASN A 316 9.39 -15.37 -43.72
CA ASN A 316 8.88 -14.72 -44.94
C ASN A 316 7.65 -13.82 -44.79
N LEU A 317 7.87 -12.61 -44.28
CA LEU A 317 7.15 -11.42 -44.75
C LEU A 317 8.16 -10.30 -45.00
N LYS A 318 8.63 -10.20 -46.26
CA LYS A 318 9.35 -9.04 -46.80
C LYS A 318 8.39 -7.85 -46.79
N ILE A 319 8.56 -6.92 -45.86
CA ILE A 319 7.99 -5.58 -45.97
C ILE A 319 9.13 -4.61 -46.27
N LYS A 320 9.14 -4.12 -47.51
CA LYS A 320 10.05 -3.11 -48.06
C LYS A 320 9.95 -1.80 -47.26
N ASN A 321 11.11 -1.33 -46.82
CA ASN A 321 11.52 0.06 -46.60
C ASN A 321 10.45 1.06 -46.15
N TRP A 322 10.35 1.29 -44.84
CA TRP A 322 10.21 2.64 -44.29
C TRP A 322 11.34 2.88 -43.29
N THR A 323 12.35 3.61 -43.76
CA THR A 323 13.52 4.05 -43.00
C THR A 323 13.12 5.22 -42.13
N ILE A 324 12.93 5.02 -40.83
CA ILE A 324 12.97 6.11 -39.84
C ILE A 324 14.30 5.98 -39.11
N LYS A 325 15.15 7.00 -39.32
CA LYS A 325 16.45 7.19 -38.67
C LYS A 325 16.31 7.06 -37.15
N LEU A 326 16.89 6.00 -36.58
CA LEU A 326 17.20 5.92 -35.16
C LEU A 326 18.31 6.94 -34.86
N LYS A 327 17.93 8.09 -34.30
CA LYS A 327 18.87 9.06 -33.77
C LYS A 327 19.25 8.62 -32.35
N ASN A 328 20.48 8.13 -32.22
CA ASN A 328 21.27 7.88 -31.01
C ASN A 328 20.78 6.84 -29.97
N ARG A 329 21.60 5.81 -29.82
CA ARG A 329 21.50 4.67 -28.89
C ARG A 329 22.28 4.90 -27.58
N ASN A 330 22.54 6.16 -27.19
CA ASN A 330 23.40 6.52 -26.06
C ASN A 330 22.73 7.31 -24.92
N ASP A 331 21.41 7.55 -24.96
CA ASP A 331 20.72 8.31 -23.89
C ASP A 331 20.11 7.44 -22.77
N PHE A 332 20.27 6.10 -22.82
CA PHE A 332 19.73 5.21 -21.78
C PHE A 332 20.61 5.12 -20.51
N ASN A 333 21.82 5.69 -20.52
CA ASN A 333 22.74 5.68 -19.38
C ASN A 333 22.85 7.03 -18.64
N ARG A 334 21.92 7.98 -18.84
CA ARG A 334 22.03 9.33 -18.23
C ARG A 334 20.82 9.86 -17.45
N THR A 335 19.91 9.00 -17.02
CA THR A 335 18.77 9.42 -16.17
C THR A 335 18.57 8.58 -14.91
N PHE A 336 19.65 8.01 -14.38
CA PHE A 336 19.76 7.61 -12.97
C PHE A 336 20.84 8.45 -12.29
N LYS A 337 20.57 9.76 -12.16
CA LYS A 337 21.26 10.60 -11.18
C LYS A 337 20.35 10.66 -9.96
N VAL A 338 20.60 9.75 -9.03
CA VAL A 338 20.07 9.78 -7.66
C VAL A 338 20.53 11.09 -7.04
N ARG A 339 19.68 12.12 -7.09
CA ARG A 339 19.85 13.33 -6.32
C ARG A 339 18.97 13.19 -5.09
N SER A 340 19.61 12.74 -4.01
CA SER A 340 19.35 13.11 -2.61
C SER A 340 17.98 13.74 -2.36
N PHE A 341 17.03 12.93 -1.88
CA PHE A 341 15.78 13.41 -1.28
C PHE A 341 15.89 13.51 0.25
N PHE A 342 17.11 13.61 0.80
CA PHE A 342 17.38 13.55 2.24
C PHE A 342 18.06 14.80 2.83
N SER A 343 18.08 15.95 2.15
CA SER A 343 18.78 17.15 2.65
C SER A 343 17.93 18.40 2.88
N GLU A 344 16.60 18.37 2.81
CA GLU A 344 15.76 19.58 2.95
C GLU A 344 14.88 19.64 4.21
N PHE A 345 15.05 18.72 5.18
CA PHE A 345 14.35 18.81 6.46
C PHE A 345 15.22 19.23 7.66
N TYR A 346 16.50 19.59 7.44
CA TYR A 346 17.44 19.91 8.52
C TYR A 346 18.01 21.33 8.53
N PHE A 347 17.50 22.26 7.70
CA PHE A 347 18.05 23.63 7.61
C PHE A 347 17.00 24.75 7.63
N SER A 348 15.95 24.62 8.45
CA SER A 348 14.94 25.69 8.64
C SER A 348 14.76 26.17 10.09
N THR A 349 15.69 25.90 11.01
CA THR A 349 15.58 26.35 12.42
C THR A 349 16.84 26.98 13.02
N LEU A 350 17.78 27.47 12.21
CA LEU A 350 19.03 28.06 12.71
C LEU A 350 19.38 29.46 12.16
N ASN A 351 18.38 30.30 11.84
CA ASN A 351 18.64 31.70 11.49
C ASN A 351 17.55 32.67 11.97
N THR A 352 17.23 32.61 13.27
CA THR A 352 16.48 33.67 13.97
C THR A 352 17.02 33.81 15.39
N SER A 353 18.24 34.34 15.51
CA SER A 353 18.76 34.95 16.75
C SER A 353 20.20 35.42 16.50
N ARG A 354 20.36 36.66 16.03
CA ARG A 354 21.49 37.56 16.32
C ARG A 354 21.21 38.92 15.68
N ASN A 355 20.65 39.81 16.51
CA ASN A 355 21.16 41.17 16.61
C ASN A 355 22.43 41.13 17.44
#